data_AF-A0A143XW42-F1
#
_entry.id   AF-A0A143XW42-F1
#
_cell.length_a   1.000
_cell.length_b   1.000
_cell.length_c   1.000
_cell.angle_alpha   90.00
_cell.angle_beta   90.00
_cell.angle_gamma   90.00
#
_symmetry.space_group_name_H-M   'P 1'
#
loop_
_entity.id
_entity.type
_entity.pdbx_description
1 polymer ?
#
loop_
_entity_poly.entity_id
_entity_poly.type
_entity_poly.pdbx_seq_one_letter_code
_entity_poly.pdbx_strand_id
1 'polypeptide(L)'
;MKRKWIVSCLIVIFVAVIIIYASIQKKHTFTLAANDRNSFKSEQIQPLFGMIKVNSDCDTSVVFTDVETGETYTIGYITSGVSEKIRLKKGRWYTVEGTGNLTITPVNVRIE
;
A
#
# COMPACT_ATOMS: atom_id res chain seq x y z
N MET A 1 -42.17 -13.70 2.53
CA MET A 1 -41.40 -14.27 1.40
C MET A 1 -40.33 -13.32 0.86
N LYS A 2 -40.65 -12.04 0.55
CA LYS A 2 -39.73 -11.05 -0.05
C LYS A 2 -38.51 -10.66 0.82
N ARG A 3 -38.67 -10.60 2.15
CA ARG A 3 -37.59 -10.18 3.08
C ARG A 3 -36.42 -11.17 3.16
N LYS A 4 -36.66 -12.48 3.02
CA LYS A 4 -35.61 -13.52 3.00
C LYS A 4 -34.78 -13.47 1.71
N TRP A 5 -35.41 -13.15 0.58
CA TRP A 5 -34.73 -12.94 -0.71
C TRP A 5 -33.86 -11.69 -0.72
N ILE A 6 -34.35 -10.58 -0.13
CA ILE A 6 -33.56 -9.34 0.01
C ILE A 6 -32.33 -9.58 0.92
N VAL A 7 -32.52 -10.26 2.06
CA VAL A 7 -31.40 -10.59 2.96
C VAL A 7 -30.38 -11.50 2.27
N SER A 8 -30.84 -12.50 1.53
CA SER A 8 -29.94 -13.38 0.75
C SER A 8 -29.17 -12.61 -0.33
N CYS A 9 -29.82 -11.68 -1.04
CA CYS A 9 -29.17 -10.82 -2.04
C CYS A 9 -28.10 -9.91 -1.40
N LEU A 10 -28.41 -9.30 -0.25
CA LEU A 10 -27.45 -8.46 0.49
C LEU A 10 -26.21 -9.24 0.93
N ILE A 11 -26.38 -10.49 1.39
CA ILE A 11 -25.27 -11.36 1.76
C ILE A 11 -24.38 -11.66 0.55
N VAL A 12 -24.97 -11.98 -0.62
CA VAL A 12 -24.20 -12.26 -1.85
C VAL A 12 -23.40 -11.03 -2.29
N ILE A 13 -24.00 -9.85 -2.27
CA ILE A 13 -23.31 -8.59 -2.59
C ILE A 13 -22.16 -8.34 -1.61
N PHE A 14 -22.39 -8.54 -0.32
CA PHE A 14 -21.37 -8.36 0.70
C PHE A 14 -20.17 -9.30 0.50
N VAL A 15 -20.44 -10.58 0.21
CA VAL A 15 -19.39 -11.56 -0.10
C VAL A 15 -18.62 -11.16 -1.37
N ALA A 16 -19.31 -10.70 -2.43
CA ALA A 16 -18.67 -10.25 -3.66
C ALA A 16 -17.72 -9.05 -3.41
N VAL A 17 -18.14 -8.07 -2.59
CA VAL A 17 -17.30 -6.92 -2.21
C VAL A 17 -16.03 -7.39 -1.46
N ILE A 18 -16.15 -8.36 -0.55
CA ILE A 18 -14.99 -8.91 0.17
C ILE A 18 -14.01 -9.58 -0.79
N ILE A 19 -14.52 -10.38 -1.74
CA ILE A 19 -13.68 -11.07 -2.74
C ILE A 19 -12.94 -10.07 -3.63
N ILE A 20 -13.63 -9.01 -4.08
CA ILE A 20 -13.02 -7.93 -4.88
C ILE A 20 -11.92 -7.23 -4.07
N TYR A 21 -12.21 -6.87 -2.82
CA TYR A 21 -11.23 -6.21 -1.94
C TYR A 21 -9.99 -7.07 -1.70
N ALA A 22 -10.17 -8.37 -1.44
CA ALA A 22 -9.07 -9.33 -1.30
C ALA A 22 -8.25 -9.47 -2.60
N SER A 23 -8.91 -9.44 -3.76
CA SER A 23 -8.27 -9.52 -5.07
C SER A 23 -7.43 -8.28 -5.37
N ILE A 24 -7.92 -7.08 -5.04
CA ILE A 24 -7.17 -5.82 -5.19
C ILE A 24 -5.94 -5.84 -4.29
N GLN A 25 -6.08 -6.22 -3.02
CA GLN A 25 -4.94 -6.32 -2.10
C GLN A 25 -3.87 -7.26 -2.64
N LYS A 26 -4.24 -8.45 -3.14
CA LYS A 26 -3.27 -9.41 -3.67
C LYS A 26 -2.51 -8.89 -4.89
N LYS A 27 -3.17 -8.13 -5.78
CA LYS A 27 -2.56 -7.63 -7.02
C LYS A 27 -1.74 -6.35 -6.86
N HIS A 28 -2.08 -5.53 -5.87
CA HIS A 28 -1.48 -4.20 -5.66
C HIS A 28 -0.68 -4.10 -4.36
N THR A 29 -0.22 -5.25 -3.85
CA THR A 29 0.80 -5.29 -2.81
C THR A 29 2.15 -5.40 -3.48
N PHE A 30 3.00 -4.40 -3.28
CA PHE A 30 4.37 -4.41 -3.75
C PHE A 30 5.31 -4.61 -2.59
N THR A 31 6.35 -5.42 -2.80
CA THR A 31 7.46 -5.55 -1.87
C THR A 31 8.70 -4.99 -2.54
N LEU A 32 9.20 -3.85 -2.08
CA LEU A 32 10.59 -3.47 -2.36
C LEU A 32 11.46 -4.48 -1.63
N ALA A 33 12.08 -5.39 -2.37
CA ALA A 33 13.03 -6.34 -1.79
C ALA A 33 14.43 -5.71 -1.76
N ALA A 34 15.02 -5.60 -0.58
CA ALA A 34 16.40 -5.16 -0.42
C ALA A 34 17.33 -6.37 -0.61
N ASN A 35 18.34 -6.23 -1.47
CA ASN A 35 19.30 -7.32 -1.75
C ASN A 35 20.31 -7.50 -0.60
N ASP A 36 20.50 -6.45 0.21
CA ASP A 36 21.24 -6.40 1.46
C ASP A 36 20.48 -5.50 2.46
N ARG A 37 20.70 -5.69 3.76
CA ARG A 37 19.98 -4.92 4.81
C ARG A 37 20.30 -3.43 4.83
N ASN A 38 21.25 -2.96 4.01
CA ASN A 38 21.81 -1.62 4.08
C ASN A 38 21.75 -0.87 2.74
N SER A 39 21.18 -1.45 1.67
CA SER A 39 20.91 -0.70 0.45
C SER A 39 19.67 0.14 0.60
N PHE A 40 19.83 1.44 0.35
CA PHE A 40 18.72 2.31 0.01
C PHE A 40 18.23 1.93 -1.37
N LYS A 41 16.96 1.54 -1.47
CA LYS A 41 16.27 1.33 -2.75
C LYS A 41 15.13 2.32 -2.85
N SER A 42 15.01 2.90 -4.04
CA SER A 42 13.95 3.81 -4.41
C SER A 42 13.16 3.22 -5.56
N GLU A 43 11.83 3.26 -5.45
CA GLU A 43 10.92 2.82 -6.51
C GLU A 43 9.80 3.84 -6.67
N GLN A 44 9.23 3.95 -7.87
CA GLN A 44 8.09 4.82 -8.11
C GLN A 44 6.78 4.07 -7.92
N ILE A 45 5.95 4.57 -7.01
CA ILE A 45 4.64 4.01 -6.69
C ILE A 45 3.53 5.01 -6.94
N GLN A 46 2.34 4.50 -7.23
CA GLN A 46 1.13 5.31 -7.35
C GLN A 46 0.04 4.78 -6.40
N PRO A 47 -0.45 5.58 -5.45
CA PRO A 47 -1.52 5.19 -4.55
C PRO A 47 -2.83 4.99 -5.32
N LEU A 48 -3.44 3.82 -5.18
CA LEU A 48 -4.79 3.57 -5.70
C LEU A 48 -5.87 4.29 -4.91
N PHE A 49 -5.61 4.50 -3.62
CA PHE A 49 -6.46 5.25 -2.70
C PHE A 49 -5.64 6.33 -2.00
N GLY A 50 -6.32 7.29 -1.38
CA GLY A 50 -5.66 8.34 -0.61
C GLY A 50 -5.03 7.86 0.71
N MET A 51 -5.17 6.57 1.04
CA MET A 51 -4.58 5.94 2.22
C MET A 51 -3.93 4.63 1.79
N ILE A 52 -2.66 4.48 2.14
CA ILE A 52 -1.87 3.27 1.89
C ILE A 52 -1.33 2.72 3.21
N LYS A 53 -1.04 1.43 3.21
CA LYS A 53 -0.43 0.67 4.30
C LYS A 53 1.00 0.33 3.90
N VAL A 54 1.93 0.52 4.83
CA VAL A 54 3.36 0.26 4.67
C VAL A 54 3.77 -0.68 5.79
N ASN A 55 4.51 -1.73 5.47
CA ASN A 55 5.08 -2.68 6.43
C ASN A 55 6.57 -2.84 6.12
N SER A 56 7.38 -3.09 7.14
CA SER A 56 8.81 -3.35 7.02
C SER A 56 9.18 -4.60 7.79
N ASP A 57 10.19 -5.34 7.34
CA ASP A 57 10.77 -6.48 8.06
C ASP A 57 11.91 -6.10 9.01
N CYS A 58 12.28 -4.82 9.08
CA CYS A 58 13.21 -4.26 10.04
C CYS A 58 12.73 -2.88 10.52
N ASP A 59 13.30 -2.41 11.63
CA ASP A 59 13.06 -1.06 12.12
C ASP A 59 13.61 -0.04 11.12
N THR A 60 12.75 0.81 10.56
CA THR A 60 13.14 1.79 9.52
C THR A 60 12.22 3.00 9.52
N SER A 61 12.69 4.11 8.95
CA SER A 61 11.84 5.18 8.45
C SER A 61 11.56 4.97 6.96
N VAL A 62 10.46 5.54 6.47
CA VAL A 62 10.10 5.50 5.04
C VAL A 62 9.72 6.91 4.60
N VAL A 63 10.29 7.35 3.48
CA VAL A 63 10.04 8.68 2.89
C VAL A 63 9.36 8.49 1.53
N PHE A 64 8.31 9.26 1.28
CA PHE A 64 7.61 9.34 0.00
C PHE A 64 7.75 10.73 -0.57
N THR A 65 8.28 10.87 -1.78
CA THR A 65 8.50 12.16 -2.45
C THR A 65 7.61 12.26 -3.68
N ASP A 66 6.68 13.22 -3.74
CA ASP A 66 5.84 13.46 -4.92
C ASP A 66 6.75 13.80 -6.11
N VAL A 67 6.65 13.03 -7.19
CA VAL A 67 7.55 13.14 -8.36
C VAL A 67 7.36 14.46 -9.10
N GLU A 68 6.17 15.05 -9.06
CA GLU A 68 5.88 16.30 -9.76
C GLU A 68 6.21 17.54 -8.93
N THR A 69 5.93 17.53 -7.62
CA THR A 69 6.10 18.71 -6.76
C THR A 69 7.34 18.67 -5.88
N GLY A 70 7.95 17.49 -5.69
CA GLY A 70 9.02 17.27 -4.71
C GLY A 70 8.55 17.28 -3.26
N GLU A 71 7.23 17.30 -3.00
CA GLU A 71 6.67 17.33 -1.64
C GLU A 71 6.90 15.98 -0.94
N THR A 72 7.51 16.02 0.25
CA THR A 72 7.88 14.81 1.01
C THR A 72 6.85 14.48 2.10
N TYR A 73 6.55 13.20 2.24
CA TYR A 73 5.68 12.63 3.25
C TYR A 73 6.43 11.50 3.96
N THR A 74 6.55 11.55 5.29
CA THR A 74 7.45 10.65 6.03
C THR A 74 6.70 9.85 7.08
N ILE A 75 7.02 8.55 7.17
CA ILE A 75 6.74 7.72 8.33
C ILE A 75 8.03 7.65 9.15
N GLY A 76 8.04 8.34 10.30
CA GLY A 76 9.27 8.59 11.07
C GLY A 76 9.90 7.32 11.66
N TYR A 77 9.09 6.31 11.99
CA TYR A 77 9.57 5.03 12.49
C TYR A 77 8.50 3.96 12.25
N ILE A 78 8.90 2.83 11.67
CA ILE A 78 8.12 1.62 11.50
C ILE A 78 8.85 0.52 12.27
N THR A 79 8.20 -0.03 13.29
CA THR A 79 8.71 -1.21 13.97
C THR A 79 8.63 -2.42 13.05
N SER A 80 9.65 -3.27 13.05
CA SER A 80 9.69 -4.54 12.32
C SER A 80 8.41 -5.36 12.51
N GLY A 81 7.78 -5.74 11.41
CA GLY A 81 6.54 -6.53 11.38
C GLY A 81 5.26 -5.75 11.72
N VAL A 82 5.38 -4.47 12.08
CA VAL A 82 4.25 -3.57 12.32
C VAL A 82 3.98 -2.78 11.05
N SER A 83 2.69 -2.67 10.72
CA SER A 83 2.26 -1.89 9.57
C SER A 83 1.76 -0.51 9.97
N GLU A 84 2.25 0.51 9.29
CA GLU A 84 1.82 1.89 9.43
C GLU A 84 0.94 2.32 8.24
N LYS A 85 0.16 3.38 8.45
CA LYS A 85 -0.68 3.97 7.40
C LYS A 85 -0.29 5.42 7.16
N ILE A 86 -0.24 5.81 5.88
CA ILE A 86 0.01 7.19 5.47
C ILE A 86 -1.01 7.62 4.42
N ARG A 87 -1.34 8.92 4.44
CA ARG A 87 -2.22 9.53 3.44
C ARG A 87 -1.38 10.19 2.36
N LEU A 88 -1.62 9.78 1.11
CA LEU A 88 -1.00 10.34 -0.09
C LEU A 88 -2.10 10.80 -1.06
N LYS A 89 -1.77 11.67 -2.01
CA LYS A 89 -2.74 12.10 -3.02
C LYS A 89 -2.97 10.95 -4.01
N LYS A 90 -4.24 10.56 -4.18
CA LYS A 90 -4.63 9.47 -5.08
C LYS A 90 -4.20 9.78 -6.52
N GLY A 91 -3.61 8.80 -7.20
CA GLY A 91 -3.23 8.89 -8.61
C GLY A 91 -1.94 9.66 -8.91
N ARG A 92 -1.27 10.22 -7.88
CA ARG A 92 0.04 10.88 -8.01
C ARG A 92 1.16 9.86 -7.90
N TRP A 93 2.27 10.10 -8.58
CA TRP A 93 3.46 9.27 -8.48
C TRP A 93 4.36 9.74 -7.35
N TYR A 94 4.88 8.79 -6.57
CA TYR A 94 5.78 9.03 -5.46
C TYR A 94 7.00 8.14 -5.59
N THR A 95 8.18 8.71 -5.39
CA THR A 95 9.38 7.91 -5.12
C THR A 95 9.33 7.50 -3.64
N VAL A 96 9.36 6.20 -3.37
CA VAL A 96 9.43 5.68 -2.00
C VAL A 96 10.85 5.23 -1.68
N GLU A 97 11.36 5.62 -0.51
CA GLU A 97 12.69 5.29 -0.02
C GLU A 97 12.62 4.74 1.40
N GLY A 98 13.39 3.69 1.68
CA GLY A 98 13.60 3.18 3.03
C GLY A 98 14.51 1.97 3.05
N THR A 99 14.66 1.38 4.24
CA THR A 99 15.59 0.26 4.49
C THR A 99 14.81 -1.05 4.65
N GLY A 100 15.42 -2.16 4.25
CA GLY A 100 14.82 -3.49 4.39
C GLY A 100 13.73 -3.77 3.36
N ASN A 101 12.97 -4.83 3.61
CA ASN A 101 11.90 -5.25 2.72
C ASN A 101 10.61 -4.48 3.02
N LEU A 102 10.31 -3.47 2.22
CA LEU A 102 9.11 -2.65 2.39
C LEU A 102 7.95 -3.23 1.61
N THR A 103 6.87 -3.60 2.30
CA THR A 103 5.62 -4.04 1.69
C THR A 103 4.59 -2.92 1.73
N ILE A 104 4.17 -2.45 0.56
CA ILE A 104 3.30 -1.27 0.38
C ILE A 104 2.03 -1.69 -0.36
N THR A 105 0.86 -1.32 0.18
CA THR A 105 -0.44 -1.69 -0.40
C THR A 105 -1.55 -0.69 -0.06
N PRO A 106 -2.51 -0.42 -0.95
CA PRO A 106 -2.58 -0.85 -2.35
C PRO A 106 -2.00 0.21 -3.30
N VAL A 107 -1.03 -0.18 -4.11
CA VAL A 107 -0.30 0.72 -5.04
C VAL A 107 -0.09 0.08 -6.41
N ASN A 108 0.04 0.92 -7.44
CA ASN A 108 0.70 0.54 -8.69
C ASN A 108 2.20 0.83 -8.55
N VAL A 109 3.01 0.12 -9.32
CA VAL A 109 4.46 0.32 -9.35
C VAL A 109 4.93 0.49 -10.77
N ARG A 110 5.88 1.41 -10.94
CA ARG A 110 6.63 1.60 -12.17
C ARG A 110 8.05 1.17 -11.88
N ILE A 111 8.43 0.03 -12.43
CA ILE A 111 9.82 -0.45 -12.40
C ILE A 111 10.52 0.31 -13.52
N GLU A 112 11.47 1.17 -13.15
CA GLU A 112 12.39 1.83 -14.09
C GLU A 112 13.70 1.04 -14.23
#